data_AF-A0A1L7D542-F1
#
_entry.id   AF-A0A1L7D542-F1
#
_cell.length_a   1.000
_cell.length_b   1.000
_cell.length_c   1.000
_cell.angle_alpha   90.00
_cell.angle_beta   90.00
_cell.angle_gamma   90.00
#
_symmetry.space_group_name_H-M   'P 1'
#
loop_
_entity.id
_entity.type
_entity.pdbx_description
1 polymer ?
#
loop_
_entity_poly.entity_id
_entity_poly.type
_entity_poly.pdbx_seq_one_letter_code
_entity_poly.pdbx_strand_id
1 'polypeptide(L)'
;MASARFELSAATAKQLAEALAALPGVHSLFGGDHGEIALLFPGERVRGLRFLSPKDDTQIAAHIVVDFNASPDLKELAEKIRSTAFAQCRDLTRVNVVFADAA
;
A
#
# COMPACT_ATOMS: atom_id res chain seq x y z
N MET A 1 14.54 20.01 20.57
CA MET A 1 13.32 19.19 20.63
C MET A 1 13.37 18.24 19.44
N ALA A 2 13.56 16.93 19.67
CA ALA A 2 13.49 15.96 18.58
C ALA A 2 12.05 15.93 18.07
N SER A 3 11.82 16.26 16.81
CA SER A 3 10.53 16.04 16.16
C SER A 3 10.17 14.57 16.37
N ALA A 4 8.99 14.28 16.91
CA ALA A 4 8.51 12.91 16.97
C ALA A 4 8.53 12.36 15.55
N ARG A 5 9.19 11.21 15.36
CA ARG A 5 9.22 10.53 14.08
C ARG A 5 7.81 10.00 13.82
N PHE A 6 7.30 10.19 12.61
CA PHE A 6 6.03 9.58 12.22
C PHE A 6 6.15 8.05 12.31
N GLU A 7 5.18 7.41 12.94
CA GLU A 7 5.03 5.96 13.01
C GLU A 7 3.67 5.60 12.41
N LEU A 8 3.68 4.70 11.43
CA LEU A 8 2.45 4.31 10.76
C LEU A 8 1.68 3.35 11.67
N SER A 9 0.48 3.74 12.10
CA SER A 9 -0.35 2.87 12.95
C SER A 9 -0.99 1.73 12.14
N ALA A 10 -1.30 0.62 12.82
CA ALA A 10 -1.99 -0.51 12.21
C ALA A 10 -3.37 -0.12 11.65
N ALA A 11 -4.11 0.73 12.38
CA ALA A 11 -5.39 1.25 11.94
C ALA A 11 -5.27 2.07 10.65
N THR A 12 -4.27 2.96 10.56
CA THR A 12 -4.00 3.74 9.35
C THR A 12 -3.57 2.85 8.19
N ALA A 13 -2.70 1.87 8.43
CA ALA A 13 -2.28 0.91 7.41
C ALA A 13 -3.46 0.09 6.88
N LYS A 14 -4.38 -0.32 7.74
CA LYS A 14 -5.58 -1.06 7.35
C LYS A 14 -6.52 -0.21 6.50
N GLN A 15 -6.81 1.02 6.93
CA GLN A 15 -7.62 1.96 6.16
C GLN A 15 -7.00 2.26 4.79
N LEU A 16 -5.67 2.38 4.74
CA LEU A 16 -4.92 2.55 3.50
C LEU A 16 -5.11 1.35 2.57
N ALA A 17 -4.91 0.12 3.06
CA ALA A 17 -5.11 -1.10 2.27
C ALA A 17 -6.55 -1.22 1.75
N GLU A 18 -7.54 -0.93 2.59
CA GLU A 18 -8.97 -0.94 2.21
C GLU A 18 -9.27 0.11 1.14
N ALA A 19 -8.76 1.34 1.28
CA ALA A 19 -8.95 2.40 0.30
C ALA A 19 -8.32 2.07 -1.06
N LEU A 20 -7.13 1.46 -1.06
CA LEU A 20 -6.46 1.03 -2.28
C LEU A 20 -7.19 -0.14 -2.97
N ALA A 21 -7.68 -1.12 -2.19
CA ALA A 21 -8.46 -2.24 -2.69
C ALA A 21 -9.79 -1.80 -3.34
N ALA A 22 -10.36 -0.68 -2.90
CA ALA A 22 -11.61 -0.15 -3.44
C ALA A 22 -11.45 0.63 -4.77
N LEU A 23 -10.23 0.82 -5.27
CA LEU A 23 -10.00 1.56 -6.51
C LEU A 23 -10.44 0.74 -7.73
N PRO A 24 -11.18 1.35 -8.69
CA PRO A 24 -11.45 0.70 -9.97
C PRO A 24 -10.14 0.30 -10.66
N GLY A 25 -10.05 -0.95 -11.12
CA GLY A 25 -8.85 -1.54 -11.72
C GLY A 25 -7.93 -2.25 -10.71
N VAL A 26 -8.21 -2.19 -9.41
CA VAL A 26 -7.56 -3.01 -8.38
C VAL A 26 -8.45 -4.21 -8.07
N HIS A 27 -7.92 -5.42 -8.27
CA HIS A 27 -8.60 -6.64 -7.84
C HIS A 27 -8.37 -6.87 -6.33
N SER A 28 -7.11 -6.81 -5.90
CA SER A 28 -6.72 -7.00 -4.50
C SER A 28 -5.31 -6.47 -4.22
N LEU A 29 -4.90 -6.45 -2.95
CA LEU A 29 -3.52 -6.22 -2.54
C LEU A 29 -2.79 -7.58 -2.45
N PHE A 30 -1.62 -7.68 -3.09
CA PHE A 30 -0.86 -8.92 -3.19
C PHE A 30 0.00 -9.16 -1.94
N GLY A 31 -0.30 -10.21 -1.18
CA GLY A 31 0.41 -10.56 0.05
C GLY A 31 1.70 -11.35 -0.14
N GLY A 32 2.06 -11.73 -1.37
CA GLY A 32 3.05 -12.79 -1.58
C GLY A 32 2.47 -14.19 -1.34
N ASP A 33 3.24 -15.22 -1.63
CA ASP A 33 2.79 -16.62 -1.58
C ASP A 33 2.58 -17.10 -0.14
N HIS A 34 3.39 -16.58 0.79
CA HIS A 34 3.40 -16.94 2.20
C HIS A 34 2.99 -15.79 3.12
N GLY A 35 2.55 -14.66 2.56
CA GLY A 35 2.24 -13.46 3.33
C GLY A 35 3.47 -12.63 3.69
N GLU A 36 4.56 -12.79 2.95
CA GLU A 36 5.82 -12.06 3.10
C GLU A 36 5.69 -10.57 2.75
N ILE A 37 4.68 -10.20 1.97
CA ILE A 37 4.37 -8.81 1.64
C ILE A 37 3.28 -8.33 2.60
N ALA A 38 3.71 -7.90 3.78
CA ALA A 38 2.82 -7.34 4.78
C ALA A 38 3.54 -6.33 5.68
N LEU A 39 2.77 -5.37 6.18
CA LEU A 39 3.11 -4.61 7.36
C LEU A 39 2.70 -5.42 8.58
N LEU A 40 3.63 -5.59 9.53
CA LEU A 40 3.45 -6.40 10.73
C LEU A 40 3.30 -5.48 11.93
N PHE A 41 2.20 -5.64 12.66
CA PHE A 41 1.89 -4.90 13.88
C PHE A 41 1.64 -5.89 15.03
N PRO A 42 1.67 -5.45 16.29
CA PRO A 42 1.32 -6.30 17.41
C PRO A 42 -0.08 -6.90 17.27
N GLY A 43 -0.17 -8.22 17.07
CA GLY A 43 -1.44 -8.96 16.98
C GLY A 43 -2.16 -8.88 15.62
N GLU A 44 -1.65 -8.10 14.66
CA GLU A 44 -2.28 -7.96 13.34
C GLU A 44 -1.28 -7.77 12.21
N ARG A 45 -1.71 -8.05 10.98
CA ARG A 45 -0.91 -7.82 9.77
C ARG A 45 -1.77 -7.24 8.67
N VAL A 46 -1.20 -6.31 7.91
CA VAL A 46 -1.83 -5.68 6.75
C VAL A 46 -1.08 -6.14 5.50
N ARG A 47 -1.74 -6.94 4.65
CA ARG A 47 -1.11 -7.54 3.46
C ARG A 47 -1.00 -6.56 2.30
N GLY A 48 -0.03 -6.81 1.42
CA GLY A 48 0.26 -6.06 0.20
C GLY A 48 0.78 -4.65 0.39
N LEU A 49 1.15 -4.30 1.63
CA LEU A 49 1.92 -3.10 1.94
C LEU A 49 3.26 -3.53 2.54
N ARG A 50 4.32 -2.76 2.28
CA ARG A 50 5.66 -2.98 2.85
C ARG A 50 6.38 -1.66 3.07
N PHE A 51 7.15 -1.52 4.14
CA PHE A 51 8.05 -0.38 4.26
C PHE A 51 9.20 -0.48 3.25
N LEU A 52 9.58 0.66 2.66
CA LEU A 52 10.78 0.74 1.80
C LEU A 52 12.07 0.75 2.60
N SER A 53 11.99 1.20 3.87
CA SER A 53 13.11 1.24 4.80
C SER A 53 12.65 0.78 6.18
N PRO A 54 13.37 -0.11 6.88
CA PRO A 54 13.01 -0.58 8.22
C PRO A 54 12.98 0.49 9.29
N LYS A 55 13.53 1.68 8.99
CA LYS A 55 13.57 2.79 9.93
C LYS A 55 12.54 3.87 9.58
N ASP A 56 11.98 3.89 8.38
CA ASP A 56 11.20 5.02 7.87
C ASP A 56 9.81 4.61 7.40
N ASP A 57 8.83 4.87 8.27
CA ASP A 57 7.43 4.56 8.07
C ASP A 57 6.73 5.49 7.07
N THR A 58 7.40 6.57 6.65
CA THR A 58 6.85 7.51 5.66
C THR A 58 6.94 6.98 4.22
N GLN A 59 7.63 5.85 4.01
CA GLN A 59 7.92 5.32 2.68
C GLN A 59 7.45 3.87 2.56
N ILE A 60 6.48 3.64 1.68
CA ILE A 60 5.88 2.32 1.50
C ILE A 60 5.91 1.85 0.04
N ALA A 61 5.82 0.54 -0.15
CA ALA A 61 5.45 -0.12 -1.40
C ALA A 61 4.04 -0.70 -1.25
N ALA A 62 3.18 -0.43 -2.22
CA ALA A 62 1.89 -1.07 -2.39
C ALA A 62 1.99 -2.10 -3.52
N HIS A 63 1.72 -3.35 -3.21
CA HIS A 63 1.71 -4.48 -4.13
C HIS A 63 0.27 -4.78 -4.52
N ILE A 64 -0.03 -4.65 -5.80
CA ILE A 64 -1.39 -4.55 -6.33
C ILE A 64 -1.60 -5.65 -7.36
N VAL A 65 -2.66 -6.45 -7.18
CA VAL A 65 -3.19 -7.32 -8.22
C VAL A 65 -4.14 -6.50 -9.06
N VAL A 66 -3.85 -6.39 -10.36
CA VAL A 66 -4.64 -5.61 -11.30
C VAL A 66 -5.84 -6.42 -11.78
N ASP A 67 -7.01 -5.79 -11.87
CA ASP A 67 -8.14 -6.37 -12.59
C ASP A 67 -8.02 -6.04 -14.09
N PHE A 68 -7.47 -6.97 -14.87
CA PHE A 68 -7.29 -6.78 -16.31
C PHE A 68 -8.60 -6.88 -17.11
N ASN A 69 -9.70 -7.38 -16.53
CA ASN A 69 -11.00 -7.39 -17.22
C ASN A 69 -11.50 -5.97 -17.50
N ALA A 70 -11.09 -5.01 -16.66
CA ALA A 70 -11.40 -3.59 -16.83
C ALA A 70 -10.48 -2.89 -17.86
N SER A 71 -9.50 -3.59 -18.44
CA SER A 71 -8.47 -3.03 -19.33
C SER A 71 -7.87 -1.71 -18.82
N PRO A 72 -7.38 -1.64 -17.56
CA PRO A 72 -6.95 -0.39 -16.97
C PRO A 72 -5.65 0.12 -17.60
N ASP A 73 -5.53 1.45 -17.73
CA ASP A 73 -4.23 2.09 -17.95
C ASP A 73 -3.42 1.99 -16.64
N LEU A 74 -2.36 1.16 -16.65
CA LEU A 74 -1.52 0.91 -15.48
C LEU A 74 -0.81 2.17 -14.97
N LYS A 75 -0.49 3.12 -15.85
CA LYS A 75 0.15 4.37 -15.47
C LYS A 75 -0.84 5.26 -14.71
N GLU A 76 -2.06 5.42 -15.25
CA GLU A 76 -3.11 6.18 -14.58
C GLU A 76 -3.52 5.53 -13.26
N LEU A 77 -3.65 4.20 -13.24
CA LEU A 77 -3.94 3.43 -12.03
C LEU A 77 -2.87 3.65 -10.96
N ALA A 78 -1.59 3.63 -11.33
CA ALA A 78 -0.49 3.89 -10.40
C ALA A 78 -0.53 5.31 -9.82
N GLU A 79 -0.86 6.33 -10.60
CA GLU A 79 -1.04 7.70 -10.09
C GLU A 79 -2.25 7.81 -9.15
N LYS A 80 -3.34 7.11 -9.47
CA LYS A 80 -4.54 7.07 -8.63
C LYS A 80 -4.28 6.39 -7.30
N ILE A 81 -3.51 5.29 -7.30
CA ILE A 81 -3.05 4.60 -6.08
C ILE A 81 -2.20 5.54 -5.24
N ARG A 82 -1.19 6.21 -5.83
CA ARG A 82 -0.35 7.18 -5.11
C ARG A 82 -1.18 8.30 -4.49
N SER A 83 -2.06 8.91 -5.28
CA SER A 83 -2.90 10.03 -4.84
C SER A 83 -3.83 9.61 -3.70
N THR A 84 -4.44 8.43 -3.80
CA THR A 84 -5.30 7.86 -2.75
C THR A 84 -4.50 7.60 -1.48
N ALA A 85 -3.29 7.06 -1.61
CA ALA A 85 -2.42 6.80 -0.46
C ALA A 85 -2.02 8.07 0.28
N PHE A 86 -1.61 9.13 -0.44
CA PHE A 86 -1.29 10.43 0.16
C PHE A 86 -2.52 11.13 0.76
N ALA A 87 -3.70 10.94 0.16
CA ALA A 87 -4.96 11.46 0.72
C ALA A 87 -5.32 10.76 2.04
N GLN A 88 -5.09 9.45 2.14
CA GLN A 88 -5.39 8.65 3.32
C GLN A 88 -4.35 8.85 4.44
N CYS A 89 -3.08 9.08 4.09
CA CYS A 89 -1.99 9.27 5.04
C CYS A 89 -1.03 10.36 4.55
N ARG A 90 -1.20 11.58 5.06
CA ARG A 90 -0.45 12.78 4.62
C ARG A 90 1.02 12.76 5.01
N ASP A 91 1.39 11.99 6.02
CA ASP A 91 2.78 11.83 6.46
C ASP A 91 3.60 10.91 5.55
N LEU A 92 2.95 10.20 4.61
CA LEU A 92 3.68 9.45 3.59
C LEU A 92 4.42 10.43 2.68
N THR A 93 5.71 10.18 2.50
CA THR A 93 6.59 10.95 1.60
C THR A 93 6.83 10.21 0.29
N ARG A 94 6.65 8.89 0.27
CA ARG A 94 6.85 8.06 -0.91
C ARG A 94 5.97 6.82 -0.92
N VAL A 95 5.36 6.56 -2.07
CA VAL A 95 4.60 5.34 -2.35
C VAL A 95 5.07 4.74 -3.67
N ASN A 96 5.79 3.61 -3.60
CA ASN A 96 6.08 2.80 -4.77
C ASN A 96 4.87 1.92 -5.08
N VAL A 97 4.48 1.82 -6.35
CA VAL A 97 3.40 0.94 -6.81
C VAL A 97 4.04 -0.22 -7.56
N VAL A 98 3.72 -1.44 -7.15
CA VAL A 98 4.20 -2.68 -7.78
C VAL A 98 2.99 -3.47 -8.22
N PHE A 99 2.87 -3.72 -9.53
CA PHE A 99 1.83 -4.60 -10.05
C PHE A 99 2.32 -6.04 -9.98
N ALA A 100 1.59 -6.85 -9.23
CA ALA A 100 1.79 -8.29 -9.15
C ALA A 100 0.96 -8.97 -10.24
N ASP A 101 1.47 -10.08 -10.75
CA ASP A 101 0.70 -10.94 -11.63
C ASP A 101 -0.43 -11.61 -10.82
N ALA A 102 -1.60 -11.73 -11.45
CA ALA A 102 -2.72 -12.48 -10.89
C ALA A 102 -2.52 -13.95 -11.29
N ALA A 103 -1.73 -14.68 -10.50
CA ALA A 103 -1.60 -16.13 -10.67
C ALA A 103 -2.93 -16.86 -10.41
#